data_AF-A0A430EDN1-F1
#
_entry.id   AF-A0A430EDN1-F1
#
_cell.length_a   1.000
_cell.length_b   1.000
_cell.length_c   1.000
_cell.angle_alpha   90.00
_cell.angle_beta   90.00
_cell.angle_gamma   90.00
#
_symmetry.space_group_name_H-M   'P 1'
#
loop_
_entity.id
_entity.type
_entity.pdbx_description
1 polymer ?
#
loop_
_entity_poly.entity_id
_entity_poly.type
_entity_poly.pdbx_seq_one_letter_code
_entity_poly.pdbx_strand_id
1 'polypeptide(L)'
;MTLPSLRTILIILGILAALGLALFVRGCSGSETRVKLANGQGAAATESARDTVLTIGNQTAAEGHIDDITKENEHEIRAAPGANAPVDPAARDAGLRALCKRASYRSDPKCLQFAAPR
;
A
#
# COMPACT_ATOMS: atom_id res chain seq x y z
N MET A 1 56.51 31.71 29.57
CA MET A 1 56.04 30.34 29.33
C MET A 1 56.24 29.56 30.62
N THR A 2 55.18 29.36 31.41
CA THR A 2 55.24 28.58 32.65
C THR A 2 55.11 27.10 32.30
N LEU A 3 56.10 26.29 32.70
CA LEU A 3 56.03 24.84 32.50
C LEU A 3 54.85 24.27 33.30
N PRO A 4 53.97 23.47 32.69
CA PRO A 4 52.86 22.87 33.40
C PRO A 4 53.40 21.90 34.46
N SER A 5 52.85 21.98 35.66
CA SER A 5 53.21 21.08 36.76
C SER A 5 52.91 19.63 36.39
N LEU A 6 53.72 18.69 36.88
CA LEU A 6 53.55 17.24 36.63
C LEU A 6 52.12 16.74 36.88
N ARG A 7 51.44 17.31 37.88
CA ARG A 7 50.02 17.04 38.18
C ARG A 7 49.09 17.36 37.01
N THR A 8 49.31 18.49 36.35
CA THR A 8 48.47 18.95 35.23
C THR A 8 48.62 18.01 34.03
N ILE A 9 49.84 17.53 33.77
CA ILE A 9 50.12 16.57 32.70
C ILE A 9 49.39 15.24 32.94
N LEU A 10 49.43 14.71 34.17
CA LEU A 10 48.75 13.47 34.53
C LEU A 10 47.21 13.58 34.40
N ILE A 11 46.63 14.72 34.77
CA ILE A 11 45.19 14.96 34.62
C ILE A 11 44.78 14.96 33.14
N ILE A 12 45.55 15.66 32.29
CA ILE A 12 45.25 15.72 30.84
C ILE A 12 45.35 14.34 30.21
N LEU A 13 46.37 13.56 30.56
CA LEU A 13 46.54 12.18 30.09
C LEU A 13 45.37 11.27 30.51
N GLY A 14 44.91 11.39 31.76
CA GLY A 14 43.75 10.65 32.26
C GLY A 14 42.46 10.99 31.50
N ILE A 15 42.23 12.27 31.21
CA ILE A 15 41.06 12.73 30.45
C ILE A 15 41.11 12.19 29.01
N LEU A 16 42.26 12.26 28.34
CA LEU A 16 42.43 11.76 26.98
C LEU A 16 42.23 10.24 26.91
N ALA A 17 42.73 9.49 27.89
CA ALA A 17 42.53 8.05 27.98
C ALA A 17 41.05 7.69 28.20
N ALA A 18 40.34 8.42 29.08
CA ALA A 18 38.92 8.22 29.33
C ALA A 18 38.05 8.53 28.08
N LEU A 19 38.38 9.60 27.36
CA LEU A 19 37.71 9.96 26.10
C LEU A 19 37.96 8.92 25.01
N GLY A 20 39.19 8.45 24.85
CA GLY A 20 39.53 7.39 23.90
C GLY A 20 38.76 6.10 24.18
N LEU A 21 38.69 5.69 25.46
CA LEU A 21 37.93 4.51 25.87
C LEU A 21 36.42 4.66 25.63
N ALA A 22 35.85 5.83 25.95
CA ALA A 22 34.43 6.10 25.75
C ALA A 22 34.04 6.06 24.26
N LEU A 23 34.90 6.57 23.37
CA LEU A 23 34.69 6.53 21.93
C LEU A 23 34.84 5.11 21.36
N PHE A 24 35.82 4.34 21.85
CA PHE A 24 36.06 2.96 21.43
C PHE A 24 34.86 2.04 21.76
N VAL A 25 34.32 2.15 22.97
CA VAL A 25 33.14 1.35 23.40
C VAL A 25 31.88 1.72 22.63
N ARG A 26 31.69 3.00 22.28
CA ARG A 26 30.58 3.46 21.42
C ARG A 26 30.71 2.97 19.97
N GLY A 27 31.92 2.88 19.43
CA GLY A 27 32.17 2.42 18.06
C GLY A 27 31.82 0.95 17.83
N CYS A 28 32.13 0.07 18.80
CA CYS A 28 31.83 -1.36 18.69
C CYS A 28 30.32 -1.67 18.74
N SER A 29 29.55 -0.98 19.58
CA SER A 29 28.13 -1.29 19.81
C SER A 29 27.20 -0.88 18.66
N GLY A 30 27.55 0.13 17.86
CA GLY A 30 26.71 0.59 16.74
C GLY A 30 26.76 -0.29 15.47
N SER A 31 27.79 -1.12 15.33
CA SER A 31 28.01 -1.94 14.13
C SER A 31 27.04 -3.13 14.06
N GLU A 32 26.87 -3.87 15.15
CA GLU A 32 25.92 -5.00 15.20
C GLU A 32 24.46 -4.56 15.00
N THR A 33 24.07 -3.42 15.57
CA THR A 33 22.69 -2.92 15.45
C THR A 33 22.37 -2.51 14.02
N ARG A 34 23.34 -1.91 13.31
CA ARG A 34 23.18 -1.58 11.88
C ARG A 34 23.09 -2.83 11.01
N VAL A 35 23.88 -3.86 11.30
CA VAL A 35 23.84 -5.13 10.55
C VAL A 35 22.50 -5.85 10.78
N LYS A 36 22.03 -5.94 12.04
CA LYS A 36 20.72 -6.53 12.35
C LYS A 36 19.56 -5.76 11.71
N LEU A 37 19.64 -4.42 11.69
CA LEU A 37 18.64 -3.57 11.05
C LEU A 37 18.66 -3.72 9.52
N ALA A 38 19.84 -3.73 8.89
CA ALA A 38 19.97 -3.93 7.44
C ALA A 38 19.48 -5.32 7.01
N ASN A 39 19.81 -6.37 7.77
CA ASN A 39 19.32 -7.73 7.52
C ASN A 39 17.80 -7.83 7.71
N GLY A 40 17.25 -7.21 8.75
CA GLY A 40 15.81 -7.16 8.99
C GLY A 40 15.05 -6.40 7.91
N GLN A 41 15.59 -5.27 7.43
CA GLN A 41 15.02 -4.50 6.32
C GLN A 41 15.07 -5.28 5.00
N GLY A 42 16.19 -5.98 4.73
CA GLY A 42 16.32 -6.84 3.55
C GLY A 42 15.32 -7.99 3.55
N ALA A 43 15.18 -8.70 4.67
CA ALA A 43 14.23 -9.79 4.83
C ALA A 43 12.77 -9.33 4.71
N ALA A 44 12.43 -8.17 5.30
CA ALA A 44 11.10 -7.58 5.17
C ALA A 44 10.79 -7.19 3.72
N ALA A 45 11.75 -6.59 3.00
CA ALA A 45 11.58 -6.23 1.60
C ALA A 45 11.32 -7.45 0.71
N THR A 46 12.03 -8.57 0.96
CA THR A 46 11.82 -9.82 0.21
C THR A 46 10.45 -10.45 0.50
N GLU A 47 9.99 -10.43 1.75
CA GLU A 47 8.68 -10.98 2.10
C GLU A 47 7.54 -10.13 1.53
N SER A 48 7.66 -8.79 1.61
CA SER A 48 6.69 -7.88 0.99
C SER A 48 6.63 -8.04 -0.53
N ALA A 49 7.76 -8.25 -1.20
CA ALA A 49 7.78 -8.51 -2.64
C ALA A 49 7.07 -9.82 -2.98
N ARG A 50 7.30 -10.88 -2.19
CA ARG A 50 6.64 -12.18 -2.38
C ARG A 50 5.13 -12.10 -2.19
N ASP A 51 4.68 -11.41 -1.14
CA ASP A 51 3.25 -11.22 -0.85
C ASP A 51 2.54 -10.41 -1.95
N THR A 52 3.21 -9.38 -2.46
CA THR A 52 2.72 -8.58 -3.59
C THR A 52 2.55 -9.44 -4.85
N VAL A 53 3.55 -10.25 -5.20
CA VAL A 53 3.50 -11.13 -6.38
C VAL A 53 2.39 -12.18 -6.26
N LEU A 54 2.22 -12.78 -5.07
CA LEU A 54 1.14 -13.75 -4.82
C LEU A 54 -0.23 -13.10 -4.92
N THR A 55 -0.38 -11.89 -4.36
CA THR A 55 -1.63 -11.12 -4.42
C THR A 55 -1.99 -10.77 -5.86
N ILE A 56 -1.03 -10.24 -6.63
CA ILE A 56 -1.24 -9.90 -8.04
C ILE A 56 -1.59 -11.14 -8.85
N GLY A 57 -0.84 -12.24 -8.70
CA GLY A 57 -1.10 -13.49 -9.44
C GLY A 57 -2.49 -14.06 -9.16
N ASN A 58 -2.92 -14.06 -7.89
CA ASN A 58 -4.26 -14.49 -7.50
C ASN A 58 -5.35 -13.57 -8.05
N GLN A 59 -5.10 -12.25 -8.03
CA GLN A 59 -6.04 -11.27 -8.57
C GLN A 59 -6.19 -11.42 -10.09
N THR A 60 -5.11 -11.62 -10.85
CA THR A 60 -5.18 -11.80 -12.31
C THR A 60 -5.94 -13.08 -12.68
N ALA A 61 -5.74 -14.17 -11.94
CA ALA A 61 -6.50 -15.40 -12.14
C ALA A 61 -8.00 -15.23 -11.84
N ALA A 62 -8.32 -14.49 -10.77
CA ALA A 62 -9.70 -14.16 -10.43
C ALA A 62 -10.35 -13.24 -11.49
N GLU A 63 -9.63 -12.26 -12.02
CA GLU A 63 -10.10 -11.35 -13.07
C GLU A 63 -10.45 -12.10 -14.36
N GLY A 64 -9.63 -13.06 -14.78
CA GLY A 64 -9.93 -13.91 -15.94
C GLY A 64 -11.21 -14.73 -15.76
N HIS A 65 -11.37 -15.37 -14.59
CA HIS A 65 -12.57 -16.15 -14.27
C HIS A 65 -13.84 -15.27 -14.18
N ILE A 66 -13.71 -14.04 -13.66
CA ILE A 66 -14.81 -13.06 -13.62
C ILE A 66 -15.20 -12.63 -15.04
N ASP A 67 -14.24 -12.39 -15.92
CA ASP A 67 -14.49 -12.00 -17.31
C ASP A 67 -15.20 -13.12 -18.09
N ASP A 68 -14.77 -14.37 -17.91
CA ASP A 68 -15.41 -15.53 -18.53
C ASP A 68 -16.86 -15.71 -18.05
N ILE A 69 -17.11 -15.63 -16.74
CA ILE A 69 -18.47 -15.65 -16.18
C ILE A 69 -19.31 -14.48 -16.70
N THR A 70 -18.70 -13.29 -16.85
CA THR A 70 -19.41 -12.10 -17.35
C THR A 70 -19.85 -12.31 -18.79
N LYS A 71 -18.97 -12.86 -19.66
CA LYS A 71 -19.29 -13.17 -21.05
C LYS A 71 -20.35 -14.26 -21.18
N GLU A 72 -20.25 -15.32 -20.37
CA GLU A 72 -21.23 -16.40 -20.36
C GLU A 72 -22.60 -15.86 -19.95
N ASN A 73 -22.69 -15.13 -18.84
CA ASN A 73 -23.93 -14.50 -18.40
C ASN A 73 -24.48 -13.50 -19.44
N GLU A 74 -23.62 -12.69 -20.07
CA GLU A 74 -24.05 -11.75 -21.10
C GLU A 74 -24.62 -12.49 -22.32
N HIS A 75 -24.00 -13.60 -22.72
CA HIS A 75 -24.51 -14.45 -23.78
C HIS A 75 -25.85 -15.06 -23.42
N GLU A 76 -25.98 -15.68 -22.24
CA GLU A 76 -27.22 -16.28 -21.77
C GLU A 76 -28.36 -15.25 -21.70
N ILE A 77 -28.10 -14.08 -21.12
CA ILE A 77 -29.09 -13.00 -21.01
C ILE A 77 -29.55 -12.54 -22.39
N ARG A 78 -28.63 -12.41 -23.36
CA ARG A 78 -28.98 -11.97 -24.73
C ARG A 78 -29.63 -13.06 -25.57
N ALA A 79 -29.31 -14.32 -25.32
CA ALA A 79 -29.91 -15.47 -25.99
C ALA A 79 -31.28 -15.84 -25.41
N ALA A 80 -31.61 -15.36 -24.21
CA ALA A 80 -32.87 -15.66 -23.54
C ALA A 80 -34.09 -15.22 -24.37
N PRO A 81 -35.18 -16.01 -24.39
CA PRO A 81 -36.44 -15.59 -25.00
C PRO A 81 -36.93 -14.26 -24.41
N GLY A 82 -37.21 -13.29 -25.27
CA GLY A 82 -37.63 -11.95 -24.84
C GLY A 82 -36.49 -11.01 -24.43
N ALA A 83 -35.22 -11.38 -24.59
CA ALA A 83 -34.08 -10.50 -24.32
C ALA A 83 -34.14 -9.17 -25.10
N ASN A 84 -34.71 -9.21 -26.31
CA ASN A 84 -34.92 -8.05 -27.17
C ASN A 84 -36.36 -7.53 -27.14
N ALA A 85 -37.18 -8.00 -26.20
CA ALA A 85 -38.54 -7.51 -26.07
C ALA A 85 -38.51 -6.00 -25.75
N PRO A 86 -39.35 -5.19 -26.40
CA PRO A 86 -39.39 -3.76 -26.13
C PRO A 86 -39.82 -3.53 -24.69
N VAL A 87 -38.97 -2.84 -23.94
CA VAL A 87 -39.29 -2.39 -22.58
C VAL A 87 -40.03 -1.06 -22.68
N ASP A 88 -41.13 -0.95 -21.94
CA ASP A 88 -41.87 0.30 -21.83
C ASP A 88 -40.93 1.44 -21.39
N PRO A 89 -40.92 2.60 -22.08
CA PRO A 89 -40.03 3.70 -21.75
C PRO A 89 -40.16 4.20 -20.31
N ALA A 90 -41.37 4.20 -19.73
CA ALA A 90 -41.59 4.63 -18.35
C ALA A 90 -40.98 3.65 -17.35
N ALA A 91 -41.03 2.34 -17.63
CA ALA A 91 -40.39 1.31 -16.81
C ALA A 91 -38.86 1.44 -16.84
N ARG A 92 -38.28 1.64 -18.04
CA ARG A 92 -36.84 1.92 -18.20
C ARG A 92 -36.41 3.14 -17.40
N ASP A 93 -37.15 4.25 -17.52
CA ASP A 93 -36.80 5.50 -16.86
C ASP A 93 -36.95 5.42 -15.34
N ALA A 94 -37.95 4.66 -14.84
CA ALA A 94 -38.08 4.37 -13.41
C ALA A 94 -36.89 3.56 -12.86
N GLY A 95 -36.44 2.55 -13.61
CA GLY A 95 -35.26 1.75 -13.28
C GLY A 95 -33.99 2.61 -13.22
N LEU A 96 -33.77 3.47 -14.22
CA LEU A 96 -32.63 4.39 -14.24
C LEU A 96 -32.65 5.35 -13.05
N ARG A 97 -33.80 5.96 -12.73
CA ARG A 97 -33.94 6.83 -11.55
C ARG A 97 -33.62 6.10 -10.25
N ALA A 98 -34.01 4.83 -10.12
CA ALA A 98 -33.71 4.03 -8.93
C ALA A 98 -32.21 3.70 -8.84
N LEU A 99 -31.58 3.32 -9.95
CA LEU A 99 -30.15 3.02 -10.02
C LEU A 99 -29.30 4.25 -9.68
N CYS A 100 -29.64 5.42 -10.20
CA CYS A 100 -28.90 6.66 -9.96
C CYS A 100 -28.94 7.14 -8.50
N LYS A 101 -29.79 6.57 -7.63
CA LYS A 101 -29.75 6.82 -6.19
C LYS A 101 -28.64 6.08 -5.45
N ARG A 102 -28.07 5.02 -6.05
CA ARG A 102 -27.03 4.19 -5.44
C ARG A 102 -25.68 4.93 -5.44
N ALA A 103 -24.90 4.75 -4.37
CA ALA A 103 -23.63 5.46 -4.19
C ALA A 103 -22.64 5.22 -5.35
N SER A 104 -22.61 4.00 -5.90
CA SER A 104 -21.73 3.60 -7.00
C SER A 104 -22.01 4.32 -8.33
N TYR A 105 -23.19 4.93 -8.49
CA TYR A 105 -23.60 5.59 -9.74
C TYR A 105 -23.58 7.13 -9.65
N ARG A 106 -23.12 7.70 -8.52
CA ARG A 106 -23.11 9.16 -8.32
C ARG A 106 -22.24 9.93 -9.33
N SER A 107 -21.21 9.27 -9.89
CA SER A 107 -20.27 9.84 -10.86
C SER A 107 -20.59 9.46 -12.31
N ASP A 108 -21.64 8.68 -12.55
CA ASP A 108 -22.03 8.31 -13.92
C ASP A 108 -22.65 9.54 -14.62
N PRO A 109 -22.14 9.96 -15.80
CA PRO A 109 -22.70 11.09 -16.55
C PRO A 109 -24.22 11.00 -16.79
N LYS A 110 -24.74 9.78 -16.97
CA LYS A 110 -26.18 9.53 -17.18
C LYS A 110 -27.01 9.77 -15.92
N CYS A 111 -26.38 9.74 -14.75
CA CYS A 111 -27.03 9.93 -13.45
C CYS A 111 -26.90 11.36 -12.90
N LEU A 112 -26.05 12.20 -13.50
CA LEU A 112 -25.90 13.60 -13.08
C LEU A 112 -27.22 14.38 -13.18
N GLN A 113 -28.05 14.08 -14.18
CA GLN A 113 -29.38 14.68 -14.35
C GLN A 113 -30.40 14.22 -13.29
N PHE A 114 -30.10 13.17 -12.53
CA PHE A 114 -30.95 12.61 -11.47
C PHE A 114 -30.37 12.79 -10.06
N ALA A 115 -29.20 13.42 -9.95
CA ALA A 115 -28.62 13.77 -8.66
C ALA A 115 -29.50 14.83 -7.99
N ALA A 116 -29.93 14.57 -6.75
CA ALA A 116 -30.63 15.58 -5.96
C ALA A 116 -29.69 16.79 -5.76
N PRO A 117 -30.20 18.04 -5.79
CA PRO A 117 -29.41 19.19 -5.35
C PRO A 117 -28.98 18.95 -3.90
N ARG A 118 -27.70 19.22 -3.63
CA ARG A 118 -27.09 19.02 -2.31
C ARG A 118 -27.64 19.99 -1.29
#